data_AF-A0A3L7S3W2-F1
#
_entry.id   AF-A0A3L7S3W2-F1
#
_cell.length_a   1.000
_cell.length_b   1.000
_cell.length_c   1.000
_cell.angle_alpha   90.00
_cell.angle_beta   90.00
_cell.angle_gamma   90.00
#
_symmetry.space_group_name_H-M   'P 1'
#
loop_
_entity.id
_entity.type
_entity.pdbx_description
1 polymer ?
#
loop_
_entity_poly.entity_id
_entity_poly.type
_entity_poly.pdbx_seq_one_letter_code
_entity_poly.pdbx_strand_id
1 'polypeptide(L)'
;MKDGFLGYHTSFMLDAVVVALVLVIPVLLFSLFSVKFRQHYVRHRNLQLTLAVLLLLAVFAFEFDLHWIQGGWRNVIKKGGTLSIDQLSLIQRVLQIHLLFAASTPFLWGITIALALRGIPRPPQPSSHSRLHSWLGWGSTLDLVLTSVTGLVFYYVAFVYRA
;
A
#
# COMPACT_ATOMS: atom_id res chain seq x y z
N MET A 1 17.47 -20.01 -7.66
CA MET A 1 17.31 -19.69 -6.23
C MET A 1 15.91 -19.13 -6.03
N LYS A 2 15.22 -19.47 -4.93
CA LYS A 2 13.94 -18.83 -4.57
C LYS A 2 14.31 -17.52 -3.90
N ASP A 3 14.18 -16.41 -4.62
CA ASP A 3 14.63 -15.11 -4.10
C ASP A 3 13.55 -14.40 -3.27
N GLY A 4 12.44 -15.07 -2.94
CA GLY A 4 11.37 -14.64 -2.03
C GLY A 4 11.15 -15.63 -0.87
N PHE A 5 10.66 -15.13 0.28
CA PHE A 5 10.41 -15.93 1.49
C PHE A 5 8.99 -16.54 1.55
N LEU A 6 8.07 -16.13 0.68
CA LEU A 6 6.72 -16.71 0.56
C LEU A 6 6.71 -17.98 -0.32
N GLY A 7 7.87 -18.41 -0.81
CA GLY A 7 8.05 -19.68 -1.51
C GLY A 7 7.99 -19.60 -3.05
N TYR A 8 7.77 -18.40 -3.61
CA TYR A 8 7.70 -18.14 -5.05
C TYR A 8 9.00 -17.52 -5.61
N HIS A 9 9.16 -17.57 -6.93
CA HIS A 9 10.32 -16.98 -7.63
C HIS A 9 10.18 -15.45 -7.76
N THR A 10 10.37 -14.72 -6.66
CA THR A 10 10.16 -13.26 -6.53
C THR A 10 11.42 -12.55 -5.98
N SER A 11 11.35 -11.31 -5.48
CA SER A 11 12.37 -10.75 -4.59
C SER A 11 11.88 -10.71 -3.14
N PHE A 12 12.80 -10.76 -2.18
CA PHE A 12 12.51 -10.66 -0.75
C PHE A 12 11.68 -9.40 -0.44
N MET A 13 12.03 -8.28 -1.06
CA MET A 13 11.35 -7.01 -0.82
C MET A 13 9.93 -7.00 -1.39
N LEU A 14 9.70 -7.66 -2.54
CA LEU A 14 8.34 -7.82 -3.07
C LEU A 14 7.45 -8.62 -2.12
N ASP A 15 7.95 -9.72 -1.56
CA ASP A 15 7.23 -10.52 -0.57
C ASP A 15 6.95 -9.73 0.71
N ALA A 16 7.90 -8.91 1.16
CA ALA A 16 7.73 -8.02 2.31
C ALA A 16 6.61 -6.99 2.07
N VAL A 17 6.55 -6.39 0.87
CA VAL A 17 5.48 -5.46 0.49
C VAL A 17 4.13 -6.17 0.45
N VAL A 18 4.05 -7.39 -0.10
CA VAL A 18 2.82 -8.19 -0.09
C VAL A 18 2.30 -8.41 1.32
N VAL A 19 3.18 -8.78 2.27
CA VAL A 19 2.80 -8.92 3.68
C VAL A 19 2.31 -7.57 4.23
N ALA A 20 2.99 -6.47 3.91
CA ALA A 20 2.56 -5.13 4.32
C ALA A 20 1.16 -4.76 3.78
N LEU A 21 0.84 -5.09 2.52
CA LEU A 21 -0.49 -4.87 1.93
C LEU A 21 -1.58 -5.70 2.61
N VAL A 22 -1.27 -6.90 3.12
CA VAL A 22 -2.22 -7.68 3.93
C VAL A 22 -2.41 -7.05 5.32
N LEU A 23 -1.31 -6.63 5.96
CA LEU A 23 -1.34 -6.10 7.33
C LEU A 23 -1.89 -4.67 7.43
N VAL A 24 -1.74 -3.85 6.40
CA VAL A 24 -2.21 -2.46 6.44
C VAL A 24 -3.72 -2.37 6.61
N ILE A 25 -4.48 -3.30 6.00
CA ILE A 25 -5.94 -3.32 6.05
C ILE A 25 -6.49 -3.49 7.48
N PRO A 26 -6.13 -4.55 8.24
CA PRO A 26 -6.62 -4.69 9.60
C PRO A 26 -6.15 -3.55 10.53
N VAL A 27 -4.95 -3.03 10.35
CA VAL A 27 -4.47 -1.87 11.13
C VAL A 27 -5.29 -0.61 10.82
N LEU A 28 -5.63 -0.38 9.55
CA LEU A 28 -6.48 0.73 9.12
C LEU A 28 -7.89 0.59 9.69
N LEU A 29 -8.49 -0.60 9.61
CA LEU A 29 -9.81 -0.89 10.19
C LEU A 29 -9.80 -0.67 11.71
N PHE A 30 -8.75 -1.11 12.41
CA PHE A 30 -8.57 -0.86 13.84
C PHE A 30 -8.44 0.63 14.16
N SER A 31 -7.73 1.38 13.31
CA SER A 31 -7.59 2.84 13.43
C SER A 31 -8.95 3.54 13.27
N LEU A 32 -9.77 3.12 12.29
CA LEU A 32 -11.12 3.63 12.07
C LEU A 32 -12.09 3.25 13.19
N PHE A 33 -12.02 2.01 13.67
CA PHE A 33 -12.81 1.54 14.82
C PHE A 33 -12.52 2.36 16.07
N SER A 34 -11.23 2.63 16.33
CA SER A 34 -10.77 3.40 17.49
C SER A 34 -11.36 4.82 17.52
N VAL A 35 -11.51 5.47 16.37
CA VAL A 35 -12.12 6.81 16.30
C VAL A 35 -13.65 6.77 16.29
N LYS A 36 -14.26 5.82 15.58
CA LYS A 36 -15.73 5.75 15.43
C LYS A 36 -16.46 5.28 16.68
N PHE A 37 -15.93 4.27 17.36
CA PHE A 37 -16.64 3.61 18.47
C PHE A 37 -16.04 3.88 19.84
N ARG A 38 -14.74 4.20 19.89
CA ARG A 38 -14.03 4.44 21.15
C ARG A 38 -13.62 5.89 21.38
N GLN A 39 -13.84 6.77 20.38
CA GLN A 39 -13.46 8.18 20.42
C GLN A 39 -11.98 8.41 20.79
N HIS A 40 -11.09 7.44 20.49
CA HIS A 40 -9.67 7.53 20.77
C HIS A 40 -8.91 8.23 19.64
N TYR A 41 -9.13 9.55 19.50
CA TYR A 41 -8.55 10.36 18.43
C TYR A 41 -7.01 10.41 18.44
N VAL A 42 -6.39 10.41 19.63
CA VAL A 42 -4.92 10.37 19.78
C VAL A 42 -4.36 9.05 19.22
N ARG A 43 -5.02 7.92 19.50
CA ARG A 43 -4.61 6.61 18.98
C ARG A 43 -4.74 6.57 17.46
N HIS A 44 -5.85 7.06 16.92
CA HIS A 44 -6.04 7.17 15.48
C HIS A 44 -4.90 7.97 14.83
N ARG A 45 -4.62 9.19 15.34
CA ARG A 45 -3.52 10.02 14.84
C ARG A 45 -2.18 9.29 14.87
N ASN A 46 -1.83 8.70 16.02
CA ASN A 46 -0.55 8.02 16.18
C ASN A 46 -0.44 6.82 15.21
N LEU A 47 -1.48 6.01 15.07
CA LEU A 47 -1.52 4.91 14.09
C LEU A 47 -1.34 5.41 12.65
N GLN A 48 -2.02 6.49 12.26
CA GLN A 48 -1.90 7.05 10.91
C GLN A 48 -0.49 7.58 10.64
N LEU A 49 0.12 8.29 11.59
CA LEU A 49 1.50 8.79 11.44
C LEU A 49 2.53 7.66 11.44
N THR A 50 2.38 6.67 12.32
CA THR A 50 3.25 5.49 12.34
C THR A 50 3.16 4.72 11.03
N LEU A 51 1.94 4.43 10.55
CA LEU A 51 1.76 3.77 9.26
C LEU A 51 2.35 4.60 8.12
N ALA A 52 2.16 5.93 8.12
CA ALA A 52 2.67 6.79 7.05
C ALA A 52 4.19 6.73 6.95
N VAL A 53 4.89 6.79 8.08
CA VAL A 53 6.35 6.66 8.12
C VAL A 53 6.79 5.27 7.69
N LEU A 54 6.20 4.20 8.26
CA LEU A 54 6.59 2.84 7.94
C LEU A 54 6.37 2.49 6.46
N LEU A 55 5.21 2.86 5.90
CA LEU A 55 4.89 2.58 4.50
C LEU A 55 5.73 3.42 3.56
N LEU A 56 6.05 4.68 3.89
CA LEU A 56 6.96 5.49 3.09
C LEU A 56 8.35 4.86 3.01
N LEU A 57 8.88 4.39 4.14
CA LEU A 57 10.15 3.67 4.19
C LEU A 57 10.09 2.36 3.40
N ALA A 58 8.99 1.60 3.53
CA ALA A 58 8.80 0.36 2.80
C ALA A 58 8.74 0.58 1.28
N VAL A 59 7.97 1.58 0.81
CA VAL A 59 7.89 1.93 -0.61
C VAL A 59 9.25 2.39 -1.11
N PHE A 60 9.96 3.25 -0.38
CA PHE A 60 11.29 3.70 -0.78
C PHE A 60 12.28 2.54 -0.91
N ALA A 61 12.32 1.62 0.07
CA ALA A 61 13.15 0.43 0.02
C ALA A 61 12.76 -0.51 -1.14
N PHE A 62 11.47 -0.63 -1.44
CA PHE A 62 10.96 -1.43 -2.55
C PHE A 62 11.36 -0.85 -3.90
N GLU A 63 11.19 0.45 -4.11
CA GLU A 63 11.60 1.14 -5.33
C GLU A 63 13.12 1.01 -5.53
N PHE A 64 13.89 1.10 -4.44
CA PHE A 64 15.34 0.89 -4.50
C PHE A 64 15.71 -0.54 -4.91
N ASP A 65 15.13 -1.57 -4.29
CA ASP A 65 15.32 -2.97 -4.69
C ASP A 65 14.94 -3.16 -6.16
N LEU A 66 13.74 -2.73 -6.53
CA LEU A 66 13.17 -2.96 -7.86
C LEU A 66 14.04 -2.34 -8.96
N HIS A 67 14.43 -1.08 -8.81
CA HIS A 67 15.14 -0.36 -9.87
C HIS A 67 16.65 -0.61 -9.87
N TRP A 68 17.29 -0.60 -8.70
CA TRP A 68 18.75 -0.64 -8.61
C TRP A 68 19.31 -2.04 -8.37
N ILE A 69 18.62 -2.89 -7.60
CA ILE A 69 19.10 -4.25 -7.29
C ILE A 69 18.61 -5.26 -8.34
N GLN A 70 17.33 -5.21 -8.68
CA GLN A 70 16.71 -6.16 -9.62
C GLN A 70 16.79 -5.69 -11.09
N GLY A 71 17.10 -4.41 -11.35
CA GLY A 71 17.17 -3.84 -12.70
C GLY A 71 15.81 -3.68 -13.38
N GLY A 72 14.73 -3.59 -12.60
CA GLY A 72 13.36 -3.35 -13.03
C GLY A 72 12.43 -4.55 -12.89
N TRP A 73 11.12 -4.27 -12.86
CA TRP A 73 10.07 -5.27 -12.65
C TRP A 73 10.07 -6.43 -13.65
N ARG A 74 10.46 -6.19 -14.91
CA ARG A 74 10.52 -7.24 -15.94
C ARG A 74 11.53 -8.33 -15.61
N ASN A 75 12.63 -7.98 -14.96
CA ASN A 75 13.64 -8.96 -14.53
C ASN A 75 13.12 -9.80 -13.38
N VAL A 76 12.41 -9.16 -12.42
CA VAL A 76 11.78 -9.85 -11.29
C VAL A 76 10.78 -10.88 -11.78
N ILE A 77 9.86 -10.52 -12.68
CA ILE A 77 8.87 -11.49 -13.17
C ILE A 77 9.52 -12.60 -13.99
N LYS A 78 10.62 -12.37 -14.73
CA LYS A 78 11.29 -13.42 -15.51
C LYS A 78 12.01 -14.47 -14.66
N LYS A 79 12.21 -14.25 -13.36
CA LYS A 79 12.81 -15.24 -12.45
C LYS A 79 12.05 -16.57 -12.38
N GLY A 80 10.73 -16.55 -12.63
CA GLY A 80 9.88 -17.73 -12.66
C GLY A 80 9.79 -18.42 -14.03
N GLY A 81 10.65 -18.07 -15.00
CA GLY A 81 10.68 -18.69 -16.32
C GLY A 81 10.17 -17.80 -17.46
N THR A 82 10.09 -18.39 -18.65
CA THR A 82 9.66 -17.72 -19.88
C THR A 82 8.16 -17.43 -19.84
N LEU A 83 7.77 -16.22 -20.26
CA LEU A 83 6.38 -15.78 -20.32
C LEU A 83 5.90 -15.71 -21.77
N SER A 84 4.67 -16.16 -22.01
CA SER A 84 4.00 -15.90 -23.29
C SER A 84 3.66 -14.42 -23.44
N ILE A 85 3.39 -13.98 -24.68
CA ILE A 85 2.99 -12.60 -24.97
C ILE A 85 1.69 -12.22 -24.22
N ASP A 86 0.73 -13.14 -24.14
CA ASP A 86 -0.54 -12.92 -23.46
C ASP A 86 -0.35 -12.81 -21.94
N GLN A 87 0.50 -13.65 -21.35
CA GLN A 87 0.83 -13.58 -19.93
C GLN A 87 1.52 -12.25 -19.58
N LEU A 88 2.50 -11.83 -20.38
CA LEU A 88 3.19 -10.55 -20.18
C LEU A 88 2.23 -9.37 -20.29
N SER A 89 1.33 -9.40 -21.29
CA SER A 89 0.31 -8.36 -21.49
C SER A 89 -0.66 -8.27 -20.31
N LEU A 90 -1.09 -9.42 -19.76
CA LEU A 90 -1.94 -9.47 -18.58
C LEU A 90 -1.23 -8.91 -17.34
N ILE A 91 0.00 -9.37 -17.06
CA ILE A 91 0.81 -8.90 -15.92
C ILE A 91 1.01 -7.38 -16.02
N GLN A 92 1.36 -6.87 -17.20
CA GLN A 92 1.55 -5.45 -17.42
C GLN A 92 0.27 -4.64 -17.19
N ARG A 93 -0.89 -5.14 -17.65
CA ARG A 93 -2.18 -4.48 -17.42
C ARG A 93 -2.53 -4.41 -15.93
N VAL A 94 -2.38 -5.52 -15.21
CA VAL A 94 -2.65 -5.56 -13.76
C VAL A 94 -1.69 -4.64 -13.00
N LEU A 95 -0.40 -4.62 -13.38
CA LEU A 95 0.59 -3.72 -12.81
C LEU A 95 0.21 -2.25 -13.02
N GLN A 96 -0.22 -1.87 -14.23
CA GLN A 96 -0.65 -0.49 -14.51
C GLN A 96 -1.84 -0.06 -13.66
N ILE A 97 -2.82 -0.96 -13.46
CA ILE A 97 -3.96 -0.71 -12.57
C ILE A 97 -3.48 -0.54 -11.12
N HIS A 98 -2.58 -1.40 -10.65
CA HIS A 98 -2.01 -1.27 -9.31
C HIS A 98 -1.27 0.06 -9.14
N LEU A 99 -0.43 0.44 -10.11
CA LEU A 99 0.34 1.68 -10.08
C LEU A 99 -0.54 2.93 -10.05
N LEU A 100 -1.72 2.91 -10.68
CA LEU A 100 -2.68 4.01 -10.59
C LEU A 100 -3.03 4.31 -9.13
N PHE A 101 -3.43 3.28 -8.37
CA PHE A 101 -3.79 3.43 -6.95
C PHE A 101 -2.57 3.62 -6.05
N ALA A 102 -1.50 2.85 -6.28
CA ALA A 102 -0.29 2.94 -5.49
C ALA A 102 0.36 4.33 -5.59
N ALA A 103 0.29 4.97 -6.77
CA ALA A 103 0.75 6.34 -6.95
C ALA A 103 -0.20 7.37 -6.34
N SER A 104 -1.52 7.22 -6.44
CA SER A 104 -2.48 8.18 -5.85
C SER A 104 -2.50 8.14 -4.32
N THR A 105 -2.32 6.96 -3.72
CA THR A 105 -2.34 6.75 -2.26
C THR A 105 -1.48 7.72 -1.47
N PRO A 106 -0.16 7.86 -1.71
CA PRO A 106 0.69 8.75 -0.92
C PRO A 106 0.29 10.22 -1.05
N PHE A 107 -0.24 10.65 -2.21
CA PHE A 107 -0.74 12.02 -2.37
C PHE A 107 -2.05 12.23 -1.61
N LEU A 108 -3.05 11.38 -1.82
CA LEU A 108 -4.36 11.54 -1.20
C LEU A 108 -4.26 11.42 0.32
N TRP A 109 -3.52 10.43 0.81
CA TRP A 109 -3.33 10.20 2.24
C TRP A 109 -2.41 11.24 2.87
N GLY A 110 -1.33 11.63 2.17
CA GLY A 110 -0.44 12.72 2.60
C GLY A 110 -1.15 14.05 2.76
N ILE A 111 -2.01 14.42 1.79
CA ILE A 111 -2.87 15.62 1.89
C ILE A 111 -3.82 15.49 3.07
N THR A 112 -4.46 14.33 3.25
CA THR A 112 -5.38 14.08 4.37
C THR A 112 -4.71 14.28 5.72
N ILE A 113 -3.49 13.74 5.89
CA ILE A 113 -2.69 13.89 7.11
C ILE A 113 -2.25 15.35 7.29
N ALA A 114 -1.72 15.99 6.25
CA ALA A 114 -1.22 17.36 6.33
C ALA A 114 -2.32 18.35 6.72
N LEU A 115 -3.50 18.23 6.10
CA LEU A 115 -4.66 19.07 6.44
C LEU A 115 -5.16 18.76 7.85
N ALA A 116 -5.18 17.49 8.28
CA ALA A 116 -5.57 17.13 9.64
C ALA A 116 -4.62 17.73 10.70
N LEU A 117 -3.31 17.69 10.48
CA LEU A 117 -2.31 18.24 11.39
C LEU A 117 -2.39 19.76 11.54
N ARG A 118 -2.95 20.45 10.54
CA ARG A 118 -3.18 21.91 10.53
C ARG A 118 -4.55 22.29 11.08
N GLY A 119 -5.59 21.51 10.77
CA GLY A 119 -7.00 21.87 11.04
C GLY A 119 -7.65 21.20 12.25
N ILE A 120 -7.06 20.13 12.81
CA ILE A 120 -7.58 19.46 14.01
C ILE A 120 -6.84 19.99 15.26
N PRO A 121 -7.55 20.34 16.36
CA PRO A 121 -6.94 20.82 17.59
C PRO A 121 -5.94 19.85 18.23
N ARG A 122 -5.17 20.35 19.20
CA ARG A 122 -4.26 19.56 20.05
C ARG A 122 -4.72 19.70 21.51
N PRO A 123 -5.18 18.63 22.18
CA PRO A 123 -5.29 17.24 21.70
C PRO A 123 -6.36 17.06 20.58
N PRO A 124 -6.22 16.01 19.73
CA PRO A 124 -7.18 15.74 18.67
C PRO A 124 -8.59 15.52 19.20
N GLN A 125 -9.55 16.26 18.64
CA GLN A 125 -10.98 16.19 18.96
C GLN A 125 -11.80 16.68 17.76
N PRO A 126 -13.11 16.39 17.68
CA PRO A 126 -13.98 16.91 16.63
C PRO A 126 -13.89 18.44 16.51
N SER A 127 -13.86 18.94 15.28
CA SER A 127 -13.78 20.36 14.96
C SER A 127 -14.53 20.66 13.65
N SER A 128 -14.60 21.93 13.26
CA SER A 128 -15.13 22.33 11.95
C SER A 128 -14.44 21.64 10.77
N HIS A 129 -13.18 21.22 10.95
CA HIS A 129 -12.39 20.50 9.95
C HIS A 129 -12.72 18.99 9.86
N SER A 130 -13.46 18.43 10.83
CA SER A 130 -13.74 16.99 10.88
C SER A 130 -14.52 16.47 9.68
N ARG A 131 -15.41 17.28 9.09
CA ARG A 131 -16.17 16.87 7.90
C ARG A 131 -15.27 16.65 6.69
N LEU A 132 -14.38 17.61 6.40
CA LEU A 132 -13.40 17.50 5.32
C LEU A 132 -12.43 16.34 5.56
N HIS A 133 -11.91 16.23 6.79
CA HIS A 133 -11.02 15.13 7.16
C HIS A 133 -11.70 13.76 6.99
N SER A 134 -12.97 13.62 7.39
CA SER A 134 -13.70 12.37 7.21
C SER A 134 -13.91 12.03 5.74
N TRP A 135 -14.24 13.02 4.90
CA TRP A 135 -14.44 12.79 3.47
C TRP A 135 -13.14 12.36 2.78
N LEU A 136 -12.06 13.10 2.99
CA LEU A 136 -10.74 12.76 2.48
C LEU A 136 -10.24 11.42 3.05
N GLY A 137 -10.46 11.16 4.33
CA GLY A 137 -10.07 9.93 5.01
C GLY A 137 -10.77 8.69 4.45
N TRP A 138 -12.06 8.78 4.08
CA TRP A 138 -12.74 7.70 3.37
C TRP A 138 -12.20 7.49 1.97
N GLY A 139 -11.90 8.58 1.25
CA GLY A 139 -11.22 8.51 -0.04
C GLY A 139 -9.87 7.80 0.05
N SER A 140 -9.00 8.21 0.99
CA SER A 140 -7.70 7.56 1.24
C SER A 140 -7.86 6.10 1.66
N THR A 141 -8.87 5.77 2.47
CA THR A 141 -9.14 4.40 2.91
C THR A 141 -9.49 3.51 1.72
N LEU A 142 -10.40 3.96 0.87
CA LEU A 142 -10.81 3.21 -0.33
C LEU A 142 -9.63 3.03 -1.28
N ASP A 143 -8.88 4.10 -1.53
CA ASP A 143 -7.70 4.08 -2.41
C ASP A 143 -6.62 3.11 -1.88
N LEU A 144 -6.29 3.15 -0.58
CA LEU A 144 -5.33 2.23 0.05
C LEU A 144 -5.80 0.76 0.02
N VAL A 145 -7.11 0.53 0.20
CA VAL A 145 -7.71 -0.81 0.04
C VAL A 145 -7.54 -1.29 -1.40
N LEU A 146 -7.81 -0.44 -2.39
CA LEU A 146 -7.63 -0.77 -3.80
C LEU A 146 -6.15 -1.00 -4.16
N THR A 147 -5.23 -0.19 -3.63
CA THR A 147 -3.78 -0.42 -3.72
C THR A 147 -3.41 -1.82 -3.20
N SER A 148 -3.95 -2.20 -2.05
CA SER A 148 -3.67 -3.50 -1.44
C SER A 148 -4.25 -4.64 -2.26
N VAL A 149 -5.53 -4.58 -2.63
CA VAL A 149 -6.19 -5.63 -3.43
C VAL A 149 -5.52 -5.79 -4.78
N THR A 150 -5.27 -4.70 -5.50
CA THR A 150 -4.65 -4.76 -6.83
C THR A 150 -3.19 -5.22 -6.77
N GLY A 151 -2.45 -4.89 -5.70
CA GLY A 151 -1.10 -5.38 -5.47
C GLY A 151 -1.06 -6.89 -5.20
N LEU A 152 -2.01 -7.40 -4.42
CA LEU A 152 -2.17 -8.84 -4.20
C LEU A 152 -2.56 -9.57 -5.50
N VAL A 153 -3.46 -8.99 -6.30
CA VAL A 153 -3.81 -9.53 -7.62
C VAL A 153 -2.60 -9.54 -8.55
N PHE A 154 -1.80 -8.48 -8.58
CA PHE A 154 -0.54 -8.45 -9.32
C PHE A 154 0.39 -9.59 -8.88
N TYR A 155 0.61 -9.75 -7.58
CA TYR A 155 1.47 -10.81 -7.06
C TYR A 155 0.96 -12.20 -7.45
N TYR A 156 -0.34 -12.43 -7.29
CA TYR A 156 -0.97 -13.70 -7.65
C TYR A 156 -0.78 -14.02 -9.14
N VAL A 157 -1.12 -13.09 -10.03
CA VAL A 157 -1.00 -13.28 -11.49
C VAL A 157 0.45 -13.43 -11.92
N ALA A 158 1.35 -12.62 -11.35
CA ALA A 158 2.74 -12.56 -11.76
C ALA A 158 3.60 -13.68 -11.15
N PHE A 159 3.20 -14.35 -10.08
CA PHE A 159 4.06 -15.32 -9.38
C PHE A 159 3.37 -16.62 -8.94
N VAL A 160 2.05 -16.63 -8.70
CA VAL A 160 1.34 -17.79 -8.14
C VAL A 160 0.60 -18.56 -9.22
N TYR A 161 -0.26 -17.90 -9.98
CA TYR A 161 -1.09 -18.53 -11.02
C TYR A 161 -0.26 -19.20 -12.13
N ARG A 162 0.99 -18.73 -12.31
CA ARG A 162 1.94 -19.24 -13.30
C ARG A 162 2.88 -20.33 -12.79
N ALA A 163 2.85 -20.62 -11.49
CA ALA A 163 3.81 -21.52 -10.83
C ALA A 163 3.47 -23.00 -11.07
#